data_AF-A0A1H4PQ09-F1
#
_entry.id   AF-A0A1H4PQ09-F1
#
_cell.length_a   1.000
_cell.length_b   1.000
_cell.length_c   1.000
_cell.angle_alpha   90.00
_cell.angle_beta   90.00
_cell.angle_gamma   90.00
#
_symmetry.space_group_name_H-M   'P 1'
#
loop_
_entity.id
_entity.type
_entity.pdbx_description
1 polymer ?
#
loop_
_entity_poly.entity_id
_entity_poly.type
_entity_poly.pdbx_seq_one_letter_code
_entity_poly.pdbx_strand_id
1 'polypeptide(L)' 'MGAMPFPIKKCAVCGEEFELKPDKPGFANRCPECTAEEQEAAAEAAKKTGMDADQRREKSEMDAARRDTIRNMLYRKDS' A
#
# COMPACT_ATOMS: atom_id res chain seq x y z
N MET A 1 -15.50 7.14 35.87
CA MET A 1 -15.14 6.54 34.56
C MET A 1 -16.01 7.20 33.50
N GLY A 2 -15.60 8.38 33.02
CA GLY A 2 -16.38 9.13 32.03
C GLY A 2 -15.91 8.77 30.63
N ALA A 3 -16.45 7.72 30.03
CA ALA A 3 -16.28 7.49 28.60
C ALA A 3 -17.15 8.54 27.88
N MET A 4 -16.52 9.60 27.42
CA MET A 4 -17.18 10.55 26.52
C MET A 4 -17.60 9.76 25.25
N PRO A 5 -18.82 9.95 24.73
CA PRO A 5 -19.26 9.25 23.54
C PRO A 5 -18.24 9.51 22.42
N PHE A 6 -17.69 8.44 21.85
CA PHE A 6 -16.75 8.56 20.75
C PHE A 6 -17.49 9.20 19.55
N PRO A 7 -16.79 10.00 18.72
CA PRO A 7 -17.41 10.56 17.54
C PRO A 7 -17.84 9.44 16.59
N ILE A 8 -19.15 9.36 16.34
CA ILE A 8 -19.74 8.46 15.35
C ILE A 8 -19.46 9.05 13.97
N LYS A 9 -18.85 8.26 13.09
CA LYS A 9 -18.63 8.62 11.68
C LYS A 9 -19.31 7.60 10.78
N LYS A 10 -19.63 8.03 9.57
CA LYS A 10 -20.11 7.13 8.51
C LYS A 10 -18.93 6.63 7.69
N CYS A 11 -18.89 5.33 7.45
CA CYS A 11 -17.89 4.73 6.58
C CYS A 11 -18.09 5.22 5.14
N ALA A 12 -17.03 5.67 4.48
CA ALA A 12 -17.10 6.09 3.08
C ALA A 12 -17.28 4.92 2.09
N VAL A 13 -17.12 3.68 2.54
CA VAL A 13 -17.18 2.46 1.70
C VAL A 13 -18.55 1.80 1.80
N CYS A 14 -19.02 1.47 3.01
CA CYS A 14 -20.29 0.78 3.24
C CYS A 14 -21.43 1.69 3.73
N GLY A 15 -21.14 2.93 4.15
CA GLY A 15 -22.14 3.87 4.66
C GLY A 15 -22.59 3.64 6.11
N GLU A 16 -22.04 2.63 6.80
CA GLU A 16 -22.41 2.29 8.18
C GLU A 16 -21.87 3.28 9.21
N GLU A 17 -22.63 3.51 10.29
CA GLU A 17 -22.28 4.38 11.40
C GLU A 17 -21.40 3.63 12.41
N PHE A 18 -20.16 4.07 12.61
CA PHE A 18 -19.20 3.40 13.48
C PHE A 18 -18.53 4.37 14.47
N GLU A 19 -18.14 3.84 15.62
CA GLU A 19 -17.44 4.59 16.67
C GLU A 19 -15.94 4.70 16.36
N LEU A 20 -15.45 5.91 16.13
CA LEU A 20 -14.03 6.13 15.88
C LEU A 20 -13.25 6.27 17.20
N LYS A 21 -12.43 5.27 17.53
CA LYS A 21 -11.51 5.32 18.69
C LYS A 21 -10.31 6.24 18.40
N PRO A 22 -9.94 7.14 19.34
CA PRO A 22 -8.87 8.14 19.15
C PRO A 22 -7.46 7.53 19.02
N ASP A 23 -7.23 6.31 19.53
CA ASP A 23 -5.91 5.67 19.50
C ASP A 23 -5.45 5.20 18.11
N LYS A 24 -6.30 5.29 17.07
CA LYS A 24 -5.98 4.79 15.72
C LYS A 24 -6.33 5.81 14.64
N PRO A 25 -5.48 6.84 14.43
CA PRO A 25 -5.71 7.91 13.45
C PRO A 25 -5.82 7.42 11.99
N GLY A 26 -5.44 6.17 11.69
CA GLY A 26 -5.55 5.57 10.36
C GLY A 26 -6.97 5.22 9.89
N PHE A 27 -7.97 5.13 10.79
CA PHE A 27 -9.35 4.72 10.44
C PHE A 27 -10.29 5.90 10.19
N ALA A 28 -9.77 7.06 9.81
CA ALA A 28 -10.57 8.30 9.80
C ALA A 28 -11.78 8.28 8.85
N ASN A 29 -11.77 7.43 7.82
CA ASN A 29 -12.80 7.35 6.77
C ASN A 29 -13.38 5.95 6.51
N ARG A 30 -12.88 4.90 7.19
CA ARG A 30 -13.27 3.50 6.95
C ARG A 30 -13.56 2.79 8.26
N CYS A 31 -14.61 1.97 8.25
CA CYS A 31 -14.97 1.12 9.38
C CYS A 31 -13.94 -0.01 9.58
N PRO A 32 -13.88 -0.61 10.78
CA PRO A 32 -12.98 -1.73 11.06
C PRO A 32 -13.18 -2.92 10.13
N GLU A 33 -14.41 -3.19 9.67
CA GLU A 33 -14.70 -4.31 8.75
C GLU A 33 -14.07 -4.08 7.37
N CYS A 34 -14.40 -2.99 6.69
CA CYS A 34 -13.82 -2.70 5.37
C CYS A 34 -12.29 -2.60 5.40
N THR A 35 -11.71 -2.16 6.51
CA THR A 35 -10.25 -2.09 6.65
C THR A 35 -9.63 -3.46 6.92
N ALA A 36 -10.34 -4.35 7.60
CA ALA A 36 -9.92 -5.75 7.78
C ALA A 36 -9.95 -6.48 6.44
N GLU A 37 -11.05 -6.35 5.68
CA GLU A 37 -11.18 -6.92 4.34
C GLU A 37 -10.08 -6.43 3.39
N GLU A 38 -9.77 -5.12 3.42
CA GLU A 38 -8.71 -4.56 2.58
C GLU A 38 -7.31 -5.05 3.00
N GLN A 39 -7.07 -5.25 4.30
CA GLN A 39 -5.83 -5.85 4.80
C GLN A 39 -5.70 -7.32 4.40
N GLU A 40 -6.79 -8.09 4.46
CA GLU A 40 -6.82 -9.47 4.01
C GLU A 40 -6.59 -9.57 2.49
N ALA A 41 -7.22 -8.69 1.71
CA ALA A 41 -7.00 -8.59 0.27
C ALA A 41 -5.54 -8.19 -0.06
N ALA A 42 -4.95 -7.25 0.69
CA ALA A 42 -3.55 -6.87 0.53
C ALA A 42 -2.59 -8.00 0.93
N ALA A 43 -2.90 -8.75 1.98
CA ALA A 43 -2.12 -9.92 2.40
C ALA A 43 -2.21 -11.06 1.37
N GLU A 44 -3.40 -11.31 0.81
CA GLU A 44 -3.61 -12.24 -0.30
C GLU A 44 -2.86 -11.81 -1.56
N ALA A 45 -2.89 -10.52 -1.91
CA ALA A 45 -2.12 -9.97 -3.01
C ALA A 45 -0.62 -10.15 -2.77
N ALA A 46 -0.13 -9.84 -1.56
CA ALA A 46 1.27 -10.00 -1.19
C ALA A 46 1.74 -11.46 -1.28
N LYS A 47 0.88 -12.43 -0.92
CA LYS A 47 1.16 -13.87 -1.10
C LYS A 47 1.26 -14.27 -2.57
N LYS A 48 0.42 -13.69 -3.44
CA LYS A 48 0.40 -13.95 -4.89
C LYS A 48 1.53 -13.25 -5.64
N THR A 49 2.03 -12.13 -5.12
CA THR A 49 3.16 -11.37 -5.69
C THR A 49 4.52 -11.82 -5.17
N GLY A 50 4.61 -12.99 -4.52
CA GLY A 50 5.91 -13.59 -4.21
C GLY A 50 6.68 -13.84 -5.51
N MET A 51 7.45 -12.85 -5.96
CA MET A 51 8.22 -12.96 -7.21
C MET A 51 9.16 -14.16 -7.09
N ASP A 52 8.94 -15.11 -7.99
CA ASP A 52 9.79 -16.28 -8.14
C ASP A 52 11.25 -15.86 -8.38
N ALA A 53 12.18 -16.75 -8.05
CA ALA A 53 13.61 -16.48 -8.23
C ALA A 53 13.95 -16.12 -9.68
N ASP A 54 13.24 -16.69 -10.65
CA ASP A 54 13.42 -16.42 -12.08
C ASP A 54 12.93 -15.01 -12.45
N GLN A 55 11.73 -14.63 -11.99
CA GLN A 55 11.19 -13.27 -12.17
C GLN A 55 12.07 -12.19 -11.53
N ARG A 56 12.70 -12.50 -10.38
CA ARG A 56 13.67 -11.59 -9.74
C ARG A 56 14.94 -11.42 -10.55
N ARG A 57 15.42 -12.47 -11.22
CA ARG A 57 16.60 -12.42 -12.10
C ARG A 57 16.31 -11.59 -13.35
N GLU A 58 15.23 -11.90 -14.05
CA GLU A 58 14.83 -11.18 -15.27
C GLU A 58 14.67 -9.67 -15.00
N LYS A 59 14.00 -9.31 -13.90
CA LYS A 59 13.85 -7.91 -13.49
C LYS A 59 15.20 -7.24 -13.21
N SER A 60 16.13 -7.94 -12.54
CA SER A 60 17.46 -7.40 -12.25
C SER A 60 18.29 -7.17 -13.52
N GLU A 61 18.17 -8.05 -14.52
CA GLU A 61 18.87 -7.92 -15.79
C GLU A 61 18.32 -6.74 -16.62
N MET A 62 17.00 -6.58 -16.68
CA MET A 62 16.36 -5.42 -17.32
C MET A 62 16.72 -4.10 -16.61
N ASP A 63 16.74 -4.08 -15.27
CA ASP A 63 17.14 -2.91 -14.49
C ASP A 63 18.61 -2.53 -14.75
N ALA A 64 19.50 -3.51 -14.97
CA ALA A 64 20.90 -3.26 -15.29
C ALA A 64 21.05 -2.61 -16.68
N ALA A 65 20.35 -3.10 -17.70
CA ALA A 65 20.34 -2.52 -19.05
C ALA A 65 19.76 -1.08 -19.05
N ARG A 66 18.71 -0.84 -18.26
CA ARG A 66 18.14 0.49 -18.07
C ARG A 66 19.14 1.46 -17.43
N ARG A 67 19.82 1.03 -16.37
CA ARG A 67 20.84 1.83 -15.69
C ARG A 67 22.04 2.13 -16.60
N ASP A 68 22.49 1.17 -17.40
CA ASP A 68 23.58 1.36 -18.36
C ASP A 68 23.20 2.40 -19.43
N THR A 69 21.99 2.30 -19.97
CA THR A 69 21.47 3.24 -20.97
C THR A 69 21.40 4.66 -20.40
N ILE A 70 20.85 4.83 -19.20
CA ILE A 70 20.77 6.13 -18.52
C ILE A 70 22.18 6.67 -18.22
N ARG A 71 23.09 5.83 -17.74
CA ARG A 71 24.49 6.23 -17.47
C ARG A 71 25.17 6.70 -18.75
N ASN A 72 24.99 5.98 -19.86
CA ASN A 72 25.56 6.38 -21.14
C ASN A 72 24.92 7.67 -21.67
N MET A 73 23.62 7.90 -21.52
CA MET A 73 23.00 9.18 -21.90
C MET A 73 23.47 10.36 -21.05
N LEU A 74 23.65 10.17 -19.73
CA LEU A 74 24.05 11.26 -18.83
C LEU A 74 25.55 11.59 -18.90
N TYR A 75 26.38 10.58 -19.12
CA TYR A 75 27.85 10.72 -19.07
C TYR A 75 28.52 10.62 -20.44
N ARG A 76 27.80 10.28 -21.52
CA ARG A 76 28.29 10.61 -22.86
C ARG A 76 28.19 12.11 -23.02
N LYS A 77 29.37 12.70 -23.05
CA LYS A 77 29.60 14.07 -23.43
C LYS A 77 29.34 14.14 -24.94
N ASP A 78 28.10 14.43 -25.35
CA ASP A 78 27.79 14.95 -26.68
C ASP A 78 28.36 16.39 -26.81
N SER A 79 29.66 16.55 -26.57
CA SER A 79 30.38 17.81 -26.71
C SER A 79 31.78 17.58 -27.26
#